data_AF-A0A507QHW4-F1
#
_entry.id   AF-A0A507QHW4-F1
#
_cell.length_a   1.000
_cell.length_b   1.000
_cell.length_c   1.000
_cell.angle_alpha   90.00
_cell.angle_beta   90.00
_cell.angle_gamma   90.00
#
_symmetry.space_group_name_H-M   'P 1'
#
loop_
_entity.id
_entity.type
_entity.pdbx_description
1 polymer ?
#
loop_
_entity_poly.entity_id
_entity_poly.type
_entity_poly.pdbx_seq_one_letter_code
_entity_poly.pdbx_strand_id
1 'polypeptide(L)'
;AVEVYLLFPRLFHPSLQHWVITDEQWTTWTDEVVMPAIYDTLPSELIQHFTAGARDAQTRATAASVELTTQGRDGPRMQLLHHFIQPQYLAQLWDRIGFYIKQRGHTEFEGCRIFITAKNLKTKSQDPDWQQAQEKFFSTWDQVVNRSFLVEDFYDVGKEVTPPDRSFSFRQASE
;
A
#
# COMPACT_ATOMS: atom_id res chain seq x y z
N ALA A 1 5.76 -7.93 -6.91
CA ALA A 1 4.83 -7.80 -5.77
C ALA A 1 4.10 -6.48 -5.94
N VAL A 2 2.81 -6.47 -5.62
CA VAL A 2 2.01 -5.25 -5.50
C VAL A 2 1.99 -4.91 -4.01
N GLU A 3 2.38 -3.70 -3.66
CA GLU A 3 2.33 -3.21 -2.28
C GLU A 3 1.22 -2.15 -2.22
N VAL A 4 0.41 -2.19 -1.17
CA VAL A 4 -0.70 -1.26 -0.96
C VAL A 4 -0.41 -0.44 0.28
N TYR A 5 -0.56 0.87 0.14
CA TYR A 5 -0.31 1.86 1.18
C TYR A 5 -1.54 2.74 1.36
N LEU A 6 -1.66 3.35 2.53
CA LEU A 6 -2.55 4.47 2.75
C LEU A 6 -1.70 5.74 2.81
N LEU A 7 -2.09 6.72 1.99
CA LEU A 7 -1.52 8.06 1.99
C LEU A 7 -2.43 8.99 2.79
N PHE A 8 -1.81 9.86 3.58
CA PHE A 8 -2.48 10.89 4.38
C PHE A 8 -2.01 12.28 3.90
N PRO A 9 -2.64 12.86 2.86
CA PRO A 9 -2.14 14.10 2.23
C PRO A 9 -2.00 15.27 3.21
N ARG A 10 -2.86 15.33 4.24
CA ARG A 10 -2.87 16.41 5.23
C ARG A 10 -1.81 16.28 6.32
N LEU A 11 -1.15 15.12 6.42
CA LEU A 11 0.01 14.94 7.29
C LEU A 11 1.32 15.39 6.62
N PHE A 12 1.28 15.78 5.35
CA PHE A 12 2.47 16.29 4.67
C PHE A 12 2.94 17.61 5.31
N HIS A 13 4.21 17.66 5.66
CA HIS A 13 4.89 18.89 6.05
C HIS A 13 6.28 18.94 5.38
N PRO A 14 6.70 20.08 4.80
CA PRO A 14 7.96 20.18 4.04
C PRO A 14 9.22 19.81 4.85
N SER A 15 9.16 19.87 6.17
CA SER A 15 10.27 19.53 7.06
C SER A 15 10.37 18.03 7.40
N LEU A 16 9.41 17.21 6.97
CA LEU A 16 9.46 15.77 7.25
C LEU A 16 10.61 15.12 6.47
N GLN A 17 11.43 14.35 7.17
CA GLN A 17 12.52 13.59 6.55
C GLN A 17 12.07 12.22 6.03
N HIS A 18 10.89 11.76 6.43
CA HIS A 18 10.32 10.49 5.99
C HIS A 18 8.82 10.60 5.75
N TRP A 19 8.31 9.68 4.94
CA TRP A 19 6.90 9.57 4.52
C TRP A 19 6.08 8.63 5.43
N VAL A 20 6.71 8.09 6.49
CA VAL A 20 6.06 7.23 7.49
C VAL A 20 5.46 8.12 8.59
N ILE A 21 4.22 7.84 8.99
CA ILE A 21 3.57 8.53 10.10
C ILE A 21 4.25 8.19 11.44
N THR A 22 4.10 9.06 12.43
CA THR A 22 4.65 8.83 13.78
C THR A 22 3.92 7.69 14.50
N ASP A 23 4.53 7.13 15.55
CA ASP A 23 3.89 6.09 16.37
C ASP A 23 2.58 6.59 17.00
N GLU A 24 2.52 7.86 17.42
CA GLU A 24 1.31 8.48 17.96
C GLU A 24 0.19 8.52 16.89
N GLN A 25 0.50 9.03 15.70
CA GLN A 25 -0.45 9.04 14.58
C GLN A 25 -0.87 7.64 14.16
N TRP A 26 0.04 6.67 14.19
CA TRP A 26 -0.24 5.26 13.94
C TRP A 26 -1.23 4.69 14.98
N THR A 27 -1.00 4.98 16.25
CA THR A 27 -1.91 4.59 17.34
C THR A 27 -3.28 5.20 17.18
N THR A 28 -3.38 6.51 16.98
CA THR A 28 -4.66 7.20 16.76
C THR A 28 -5.38 6.66 15.54
N TRP A 29 -4.68 6.50 14.41
CA TRP A 29 -5.25 5.92 13.19
C TRP A 29 -5.82 4.52 13.43
N THR A 30 -5.08 3.67 14.13
CA THR A 30 -5.49 2.29 14.37
C THR A 30 -6.66 2.20 15.36
N ASP A 31 -6.51 2.82 16.53
CA ASP A 31 -7.42 2.61 17.66
C ASP A 31 -8.69 3.45 17.56
N GLU A 32 -8.61 4.64 16.96
CA GLU A 32 -9.75 5.57 16.90
C GLU A 32 -10.49 5.54 15.57
N VAL A 33 -9.85 5.03 14.50
CA VAL A 33 -10.44 5.00 13.15
C VAL A 33 -10.59 3.58 12.61
N VAL A 34 -9.50 2.85 12.39
CA VAL A 34 -9.53 1.57 11.68
C VAL A 34 -10.23 0.48 12.46
N MET A 35 -9.86 0.27 13.73
CA MET A 35 -10.42 -0.80 14.54
C MET A 35 -11.92 -0.63 14.79
N PRO A 36 -12.43 0.56 15.17
CA PRO A 36 -13.86 0.81 15.24
C PRO A 36 -14.57 0.56 13.90
N ALA A 37 -13.98 0.98 12.78
CA ALA A 37 -14.54 0.73 11.45
C ALA A 37 -14.62 -0.77 11.12
N ILE A 38 -13.60 -1.55 11.50
CA ILE A 38 -13.58 -3.01 11.37
C ILE A 38 -14.68 -3.64 12.21
N TYR A 39 -14.82 -3.24 13.48
CA TYR A 39 -15.83 -3.79 14.38
C TYR A 39 -17.27 -3.50 13.91
N ASP A 40 -17.51 -2.35 13.28
CA ASP A 40 -18.82 -1.98 12.74
C ASP A 40 -19.16 -2.62 11.40
N THR A 41 -18.17 -3.20 10.72
CA THR A 41 -18.33 -3.71 9.34
C THR A 41 -18.27 -5.23 9.27
N LEU A 42 -17.35 -5.85 9.99
CA LEU A 42 -17.09 -7.27 9.87
C LEU A 42 -17.94 -8.09 10.85
N PRO A 43 -18.33 -9.31 10.47
CA PRO A 43 -18.95 -10.25 11.38
C PRO A 43 -17.97 -10.69 12.48
N SER A 44 -18.51 -11.03 13.66
CA SER A 44 -17.73 -11.33 14.87
C SER A 44 -16.70 -12.46 14.68
N GLU A 45 -17.02 -13.44 13.84
CA GLU A 45 -16.16 -14.58 13.51
C GLU A 45 -14.87 -14.16 12.78
N LEU A 46 -14.91 -13.04 12.05
CA LEU A 46 -13.72 -12.47 11.42
C LEU A 46 -12.98 -11.55 12.39
N ILE A 47 -13.70 -10.79 13.22
CA ILE A 47 -13.14 -9.84 14.18
C ILE A 47 -12.13 -10.48 15.13
N GLN A 48 -12.41 -11.69 15.63
CA GLN A 48 -11.54 -12.39 16.59
C GLN A 48 -10.11 -12.63 16.09
N HIS A 49 -9.89 -12.54 14.78
CA HIS A 49 -8.61 -12.77 14.14
C HIS A 49 -7.79 -11.47 13.96
N PHE A 50 -8.42 -10.30 14.12
CA PHE A 50 -7.75 -9.02 14.02
C PHE A 50 -7.02 -8.65 15.31
N THR A 51 -6.14 -7.66 15.19
CA THR A 51 -5.46 -7.06 16.35
C THR A 51 -6.47 -6.28 17.18
N ALA A 52 -6.35 -6.29 18.51
CA ALA A 52 -7.23 -5.50 19.37
C ALA A 52 -6.98 -3.98 19.28
N GLY A 53 -5.82 -3.57 18.76
CA GLY A 53 -5.40 -2.18 18.63
C GLY A 53 -3.92 -2.06 18.26
N ALA A 54 -3.39 -0.84 18.22
CA ALA A 54 -2.03 -0.52 17.80
C ALA A 54 -0.96 -1.25 18.61
N ARG A 55 -1.15 -1.34 19.94
CA ARG A 55 -0.21 -2.04 20.83
C ARG A 55 -0.16 -3.54 20.57
N ASP A 56 -1.32 -4.17 20.36
CA ASP A 56 -1.39 -5.59 19.99
C ASP A 56 -0.75 -5.81 18.61
N ALA A 57 -1.05 -4.94 17.64
CA ALA A 57 -0.43 -4.97 16.31
C ALA A 57 1.10 -4.86 16.38
N GLN A 58 1.64 -3.92 17.16
CA GLN A 58 3.09 -3.75 17.31
C GLN A 58 3.74 -4.95 18.02
N THR A 59 3.06 -5.53 19.02
CA THR A 59 3.55 -6.71 19.74
C THR A 59 3.62 -7.92 18.81
N ARG A 60 2.56 -8.18 18.03
CA ARG A 60 2.53 -9.25 17.03
C ARG A 60 3.56 -9.03 15.92
N ALA A 61 3.71 -7.81 15.41
CA ALA A 61 4.71 -7.48 14.40
C ALA A 61 6.14 -7.69 14.92
N THR A 62 6.40 -7.33 16.19
CA THR A 62 7.71 -7.54 16.83
C THR A 62 8.00 -9.03 17.01
N ALA A 63 7.03 -9.82 17.49
CA ALA A 63 7.15 -11.26 17.60
C ALA A 63 7.41 -11.92 16.23
N ALA A 64 6.62 -11.58 15.22
CA ALA A 64 6.79 -12.07 13.85
C ALA A 64 8.15 -11.67 13.26
N SER A 65 8.63 -10.45 13.56
CA SER A 65 9.96 -10.01 13.10
C SER A 65 11.08 -10.81 13.75
N VAL A 66 11.00 -11.14 15.05
CA VAL A 66 11.98 -12.02 15.72
C VAL A 66 11.98 -13.41 15.09
N GLU A 67 10.80 -13.95 14.77
CA GLU A 67 10.66 -15.24 14.10
C GLU A 67 11.21 -15.21 12.66
N LEU A 68 10.93 -14.16 11.87
CA LEU A 68 11.44 -14.00 10.50
C LEU A 68 12.94 -13.70 10.44
N THR A 69 13.51 -13.03 11.45
CA THR A 69 14.96 -12.76 11.52
C THR A 69 15.75 -14.07 11.64
N THR A 70 15.15 -15.11 12.24
CA THR A 70 15.71 -16.48 12.25
C THR A 70 15.75 -17.12 10.85
N GLN A 71 15.04 -16.56 9.87
CA GLN A 71 14.92 -17.04 8.48
C GLN A 71 15.53 -16.06 7.43
N GLY A 72 16.29 -15.05 7.86
CA GLY A 72 17.16 -14.25 6.98
C GLY A 72 16.45 -13.31 5.98
N ARG A 73 15.22 -12.86 6.25
CA ARG A 73 14.52 -11.90 5.37
C ARG A 73 14.27 -10.57 6.07
N ASP A 74 14.88 -9.50 5.56
CA ASP A 74 14.51 -8.11 5.87
C ASP A 74 13.13 -7.79 5.27
N GLY A 75 12.09 -8.20 5.99
CA GLY A 75 10.70 -7.83 5.69
C GLY A 75 10.38 -6.41 6.20
N PRO A 76 9.33 -5.76 5.66
CA PRO A 76 8.87 -4.49 6.20
C PRO A 76 8.51 -4.62 7.69
N ARG A 77 9.03 -3.71 8.52
CA ARG A 77 8.91 -3.72 9.99
C ARG A 77 7.50 -3.50 10.56
N MET A 78 6.50 -3.34 9.70
CA MET A 78 5.12 -3.07 10.11
C MET A 78 4.17 -4.00 9.35
N GLN A 79 3.76 -5.08 10.01
CA GLN A 79 2.80 -6.03 9.45
C GLN A 79 1.39 -5.56 9.79
N LEU A 80 0.75 -4.86 8.86
CA LEU A 80 -0.66 -4.50 9.01
C LEU A 80 -1.54 -5.66 8.54
N LEU A 81 -2.28 -6.22 9.49
CA LEU A 81 -3.39 -7.16 9.31
C LEU A 81 -2.98 -8.53 8.72
N HIS A 82 -2.90 -9.55 9.58
CA HIS A 82 -2.66 -10.94 9.17
C HIS A 82 -3.85 -11.58 8.43
N HIS A 83 -5.02 -10.94 8.46
CA HIS A 83 -6.26 -11.50 7.94
C HIS A 83 -6.79 -10.71 6.76
N PHE A 84 -7.04 -11.45 5.68
CA PHE A 84 -7.61 -10.93 4.46
C PHE A 84 -9.08 -10.54 4.69
N ILE A 85 -9.42 -9.28 4.37
CA ILE A 85 -10.80 -8.79 4.37
C ILE A 85 -11.40 -9.09 3.01
N GLN A 86 -12.54 -9.80 2.99
CA GLN A 86 -13.16 -10.19 1.72
C GLN A 86 -13.75 -8.98 0.98
N PRO A 87 -13.77 -8.98 -0.37
CA PRO A 87 -14.13 -7.81 -1.17
C PRO A 87 -15.49 -7.19 -0.85
N GLN A 88 -16.49 -8.00 -0.47
CA GLN A 88 -17.83 -7.53 -0.17
C GLN A 88 -17.90 -6.57 1.03
N TYR A 89 -16.90 -6.58 1.92
CA TYR A 89 -16.87 -5.71 3.10
C TYR A 89 -16.09 -4.41 2.86
N LEU A 90 -15.29 -4.32 1.79
CA LEU A 90 -14.34 -3.22 1.60
C LEU A 90 -15.02 -1.86 1.41
N ALA A 91 -16.14 -1.81 0.68
CA ALA A 91 -16.87 -0.57 0.45
C ALA A 91 -17.43 0.01 1.77
N GLN A 92 -18.15 -0.83 2.54
CA GLN A 92 -18.69 -0.44 3.84
C GLN A 92 -17.58 -0.09 4.83
N LEU A 93 -16.47 -0.83 4.83
CA LEU A 93 -15.32 -0.54 5.69
C LEU A 93 -14.75 0.84 5.37
N TRP A 94 -14.60 1.17 4.10
CA TRP A 94 -14.11 2.48 3.66
C TRP A 94 -15.04 3.61 4.09
N ASP A 95 -16.35 3.42 3.96
CA ASP A 95 -17.36 4.38 4.44
C ASP A 95 -17.27 4.57 5.96
N ARG A 96 -17.07 3.48 6.71
CA ARG A 96 -16.90 3.55 8.18
C ARG A 96 -15.61 4.22 8.60
N ILE A 97 -14.50 4.00 7.89
CA ILE A 97 -13.26 4.75 8.08
C ILE A 97 -13.53 6.25 7.92
N GLY A 98 -14.18 6.64 6.81
CA GLY A 98 -14.54 8.04 6.55
C GLY A 98 -15.48 8.63 7.62
N PHE A 99 -16.41 7.83 8.14
CA PHE A 99 -17.29 8.22 9.24
C PHE A 99 -16.48 8.49 10.53
N TYR A 100 -15.61 7.57 10.95
CA TYR A 100 -14.85 7.72 12.20
C TYR A 100 -13.85 8.87 12.15
N ILE A 101 -13.20 9.10 11.01
CA ILE A 101 -12.34 10.28 10.80
C ILE A 101 -13.12 11.57 11.13
N LYS A 102 -14.31 11.73 10.55
CA LYS A 102 -15.14 12.93 10.75
C LYS A 102 -15.72 13.01 12.15
N GLN A 103 -16.29 11.91 12.64
CA GLN A 103 -16.99 11.85 13.93
C GLN A 103 -16.04 12.14 15.11
N ARG A 104 -14.78 11.72 15.00
CA ARG A 104 -13.75 11.92 16.03
C ARG A 104 -12.95 13.22 15.85
N GLY A 105 -13.12 13.91 14.72
CA GLY A 105 -12.43 15.16 14.45
C GLY A 105 -10.96 15.01 14.02
N HIS A 106 -10.56 13.85 13.49
CA HIS A 106 -9.20 13.60 12.98
C HIS A 106 -8.99 14.22 11.59
N THR A 107 -9.04 15.55 11.52
CA THR A 107 -8.92 16.30 10.27
C THR A 107 -7.61 16.03 9.51
N GLU A 108 -6.58 15.53 10.19
CA GLU A 108 -5.30 15.09 9.66
C GLU A 108 -5.38 13.84 8.78
N PHE A 109 -6.38 12.97 8.99
CA PHE A 109 -6.61 11.78 8.18
C PHE A 109 -7.64 12.00 7.06
N GLU A 110 -8.31 13.15 7.03
CA GLU A 110 -9.29 13.45 5.98
C GLU A 110 -8.68 13.44 4.58
N GLY A 111 -9.39 12.79 3.65
CA GLY A 111 -8.94 12.63 2.28
C GLY A 111 -7.81 11.62 2.11
N CYS A 112 -7.65 10.69 3.06
CA CYS A 112 -6.74 9.56 2.92
C CYS A 112 -7.01 8.80 1.60
N ARG A 113 -5.95 8.31 0.96
CA ARG A 113 -6.02 7.65 -0.35
C ARG A 113 -5.32 6.31 -0.32
N ILE A 114 -5.83 5.36 -1.09
CA ILE A 114 -5.11 4.11 -1.35
C ILE A 114 -4.05 4.39 -2.41
N PHE A 115 -2.82 3.99 -2.13
CA PHE A 115 -1.70 4.06 -3.05
C PHE A 115 -1.16 2.67 -3.31
N ILE A 116 -1.01 2.33 -4.59
CA ILE A 116 -0.59 1.01 -5.01
C ILE A 116 0.75 1.16 -5.72
N THR A 117 1.77 0.44 -5.25
CA THR A 117 3.03 0.31 -5.98
C THR A 117 3.11 -1.07 -6.62
N ALA A 118 3.62 -1.12 -7.84
CA ALA A 118 3.86 -2.37 -8.55
C ALA A 118 5.32 -2.39 -9.02
N LYS A 119 6.14 -3.23 -8.38
CA LYS A 119 7.54 -3.39 -8.80
C LYS A 119 7.61 -4.02 -10.20
N ASN A 120 8.57 -3.55 -11.00
CA ASN A 120 8.88 -4.00 -12.35
C ASN A 120 7.76 -3.77 -13.39
N LEU A 121 6.83 -2.85 -13.13
CA LEU A 121 5.76 -2.54 -14.08
C LEU A 121 6.32 -2.06 -15.42
N LYS A 122 7.29 -1.12 -15.39
CA LYS A 122 8.00 -0.63 -16.59
C LYS A 122 8.60 -1.77 -17.42
N THR A 123 9.29 -2.72 -16.79
CA THR A 123 9.91 -3.86 -17.48
C THR A 123 8.87 -4.77 -18.16
N LYS A 124 7.67 -4.86 -17.60
CA LYS A 124 6.58 -5.68 -18.14
C LYS A 124 5.79 -5.00 -19.26
N SER A 125 5.69 -3.67 -19.22
CA SER A 125 4.92 -2.90 -20.20
C SER A 125 5.76 -2.21 -21.27
N GLN A 126 7.09 -2.20 -21.16
CA GLN A 126 7.95 -1.57 -22.18
C GLN A 126 7.82 -2.29 -23.53
N ASP A 127 7.78 -1.48 -24.58
CA ASP A 127 7.84 -1.93 -25.97
C ASP A 127 8.39 -0.79 -26.84
N PRO A 128 9.17 -1.09 -27.90
CA PRO A 128 9.56 -0.09 -28.90
C PRO A 128 8.36 0.57 -29.61
N ASP A 129 7.25 -0.15 -29.74
CA ASP A 129 6.00 0.36 -30.28
C ASP A 129 5.09 0.88 -29.16
N TRP A 130 4.60 2.11 -29.32
CA TRP A 130 3.79 2.77 -28.31
C TRP A 130 2.45 2.06 -28.06
N GLN A 131 1.79 1.61 -29.12
CA GLN A 131 0.49 0.93 -28.99
C GLN A 131 0.67 -0.39 -28.24
N GLN A 132 1.71 -1.16 -28.58
CA GLN A 132 2.02 -2.40 -27.88
C GLN A 132 2.38 -2.17 -26.40
N ALA A 133 3.09 -1.08 -26.08
CA ALA A 133 3.39 -0.72 -24.69
C ALA A 133 2.11 -0.42 -23.89
N GLN A 134 1.18 0.34 -24.48
CA GLN A 134 -0.12 0.64 -23.86
C GLN A 134 -0.96 -0.63 -23.67
N GLU A 135 -1.07 -1.48 -24.69
CA GLU A 135 -1.84 -2.72 -24.61
C GLU A 135 -1.30 -3.65 -23.51
N LYS A 136 0.03 -3.80 -23.40
CA LYS A 136 0.67 -4.57 -22.31
C LYS A 136 0.37 -3.99 -20.92
N PHE A 137 0.43 -2.67 -20.78
CA PHE A 137 0.09 -2.02 -19.52
C PHE A 137 -1.38 -2.25 -19.15
N PHE A 138 -2.32 -1.90 -20.04
CA PHE A 138 -3.74 -1.91 -19.73
C PHE A 138 -4.30 -3.33 -19.58
N SER A 139 -3.78 -4.31 -20.34
CA SER A 139 -4.12 -5.72 -20.11
C SER A 139 -3.75 -6.22 -18.72
N THR A 140 -2.63 -5.74 -18.15
CA THR A 140 -2.26 -6.05 -16.77
C THR A 140 -3.12 -5.26 -15.78
N TRP A 141 -3.33 -3.97 -16.04
CA TRP A 141 -4.14 -3.08 -15.20
C TRP A 141 -5.57 -3.60 -15.03
N ASP A 142 -6.23 -3.99 -16.12
CA ASP A 142 -7.63 -4.42 -16.12
C ASP A 142 -7.86 -5.76 -15.42
N GLN A 143 -6.81 -6.56 -15.24
CA GLN A 143 -6.87 -7.80 -14.47
C GLN A 143 -6.85 -7.56 -12.96
N VAL A 144 -6.29 -6.44 -12.51
CA VAL A 144 -6.01 -6.20 -11.09
C VAL A 144 -6.74 -4.97 -10.52
N VAL A 145 -7.18 -4.06 -11.37
CA VAL A 145 -7.93 -2.86 -11.00
C VAL A 145 -9.31 -2.90 -11.64
N ASN A 146 -10.35 -2.87 -10.81
CA ASN A 146 -11.69 -2.62 -11.30
C ASN A 146 -11.91 -1.12 -11.47
N ARG A 147 -11.89 -0.65 -12.72
CA ARG A 147 -12.03 0.77 -13.07
C ARG A 147 -13.35 1.40 -12.63
N SER A 148 -14.40 0.61 -12.33
CA SER A 148 -15.66 1.16 -11.82
C SER A 148 -15.52 1.86 -10.46
N PHE A 149 -14.42 1.61 -9.75
CA PHE A 149 -14.11 2.23 -8.46
C PHE A 149 -13.13 3.41 -8.58
N LEU A 150 -12.64 3.72 -9.78
CA LEU A 150 -11.77 4.87 -10.01
C LEU A 150 -12.62 6.12 -10.23
N VAL A 151 -12.30 7.19 -9.49
CA VAL A 151 -12.91 8.51 -9.72
C VAL A 151 -12.09 9.31 -10.73
N GLU A 152 -10.77 9.20 -10.66
CA GLU A 152 -9.80 9.85 -11.55
C GLU A 152 -8.58 8.93 -11.74
N ASP A 153 -7.92 9.03 -12.89
CA ASP A 153 -6.67 8.34 -13.20
C ASP A 153 -5.63 9.28 -13.81
N PHE A 154 -4.36 9.01 -13.50
CA PHE A 154 -3.21 9.72 -14.04
C PHE A 154 -2.14 8.69 -14.41
N TYR A 155 -1.66 8.76 -15.65
CA TYR A 155 -0.65 7.86 -16.16
C TYR A 155 0.62 8.65 -16.46
N ASP A 156 1.67 8.39 -15.67
CA ASP A 156 3.01 8.92 -15.95
C ASP A 156 3.69 8.06 -17.02
N VAL A 157 4.04 8.69 -18.14
CA VAL A 157 4.62 8.02 -19.31
C VAL A 157 6.05 8.48 -19.49
N GLY A 158 6.98 7.61 -19.14
CA GLY A 158 8.41 7.81 -19.37
C GLY A 158 8.87 7.28 -20.73
N LYS A 159 9.65 8.07 -21.47
CA LYS A 159 10.41 7.60 -22.63
C LYS A 159 11.88 7.44 -22.26
N GLU A 160 12.45 6.29 -22.55
CA GLU A 160 13.89 6.07 -22.46
C GLU A 160 14.49 6.06 -23.86
N VAL A 161 15.47 6.92 -24.11
CA VAL A 161 16.22 6.96 -25.36
C VAL A 161 17.59 6.37 -25.10
N THR A 162 17.82 5.15 -25.57
CA THR A 162 19.13 4.52 -25.53
C THR A 162 19.89 4.88 -26.80
N PRO A 163 21.02 5.59 -26.72
CA PRO A 163 21.86 5.82 -27.89
C PRO A 163 22.35 4.49 -28.46
N PRO A 164 22.46 4.35 -29.79
CA PRO A 164 23.28 3.29 -30.35
C PRO A 164 24.69 3.45 -29.77
N ASP A 165 25.30 2.35 -29.30
CA ASP A 165 26.71 2.25 -28.89
C ASP A 165 27.08 2.53 -27.41
N ARG A 166 26.13 2.55 -26.47
CA ARG A 166 26.44 2.54 -25.01
C ARG A 166 25.85 1.35 -24.28
N SER A 167 26.14 0.13 -24.72
CA SER A 167 26.10 -1.04 -23.83
C SER A 167 27.46 -1.15 -23.13
N PHE A 168 27.53 -0.73 -21.86
CA PHE A 168 28.66 -1.14 -21.02
C PHE A 168 28.52 -2.64 -20.78
N SER A 169 29.33 -3.46 -21.45
CA SER A 169 29.47 -4.86 -21.08
C SER A 169 30.14 -4.90 -19.71
N PHE A 170 29.41 -5.39 -18.70
CA PHE A 170 30.04 -5.83 -17.46
C PHE A 170 30.97 -6.99 -17.84
N ARG A 171 32.28 -6.73 -17.88
CA ARG A 171 33.26 -7.81 -17.91
C ARG A 171 33.12 -8.55 -16.58
N GLN A 172 32.67 -9.81 -16.63
CA GLN A 172 32.89 -10.72 -15.53
C GLN A 172 34.39 -10.78 -15.28
N ALA A 173 34.81 -10.45 -14.06
CA ALA A 173 36.18 -10.71 -13.62
C ALA A 173 36.33 -12.24 -13.58
N SER A 174 37.13 -12.78 -14.48
CA SER A 174 37.63 -14.15 -14.39
C SER A 174 38.63 -14.22 -13.23
N GLU A 175 38.38 -15.14 -12.30
CA GLU A 175 39.41 -15.71 -11.41
C GLU A 175 40.43 -16.53 -12.20
#